data_AF-A0A1B6ELZ7-F1
#
_entry.id   AF-A0A1B6ELZ7-F1
#
_cell.length_a   1.000
_cell.length_b   1.000
_cell.length_c   1.000
_cell.angle_alpha   90.00
_cell.angle_beta   90.00
_cell.angle_gamma   90.00
#
_symmetry.space_group_name_H-M   'P 1'
#
loop_
_entity.id
_entity.type
_entity.pdbx_description
1 polymer ?
#
loop_
_entity_poly.entity_id
_entity_poly.type
_entity_poly.pdbx_seq_one_letter_code
_entity_poly.pdbx_strand_id
1 'polypeptide(L)'
;LPTYEEQNLNLEIPGCMTHHIIVHELMHVLGFYHEHVRIDRDFYITIHWENIAKKNKALFEKLTDEEDFDVEYDYDSILHYSPDAFSCNGLPTFSSLSPDGDFAGYAEHLSELDVLKINRMYPRS
;
A
#
# COMPACT_ATOMS: atom_id res chain seq x y z
N LEU A 1 -18.89 -4.25 -28.13
CA LEU A 1 -18.85 -4.96 -26.83
C LEU A 1 -17.45 -4.73 -26.27
N PRO A 2 -17.28 -4.33 -25.01
CA PRO A 2 -15.94 -4.23 -24.44
C PRO A 2 -15.29 -5.61 -24.51
N THR A 3 -14.04 -5.64 -24.96
CA THR A 3 -13.20 -6.83 -24.90
C THR A 3 -12.65 -6.91 -23.48
N TYR A 4 -13.04 -7.95 -22.75
CA TYR A 4 -12.42 -8.23 -21.44
C TYR A 4 -11.06 -8.86 -21.69
N GLU A 5 -10.00 -8.24 -21.19
CA GLU A 5 -8.66 -8.81 -21.19
C GLU A 5 -8.42 -9.61 -19.90
N GLU A 6 -7.56 -10.63 -19.97
CA GLU A 6 -7.17 -11.40 -18.79
C GLU A 6 -6.28 -10.55 -17.88
N GLN A 7 -6.63 -10.46 -16.60
CA GLN A 7 -5.80 -9.88 -15.55
C GLN A 7 -5.28 -10.99 -14.65
N ASN A 8 -3.97 -11.23 -14.69
CA ASN A 8 -3.33 -12.26 -13.87
C ASN A 8 -3.07 -11.75 -12.45
N LEU A 9 -3.50 -12.51 -11.44
CA LEU A 9 -3.13 -12.34 -10.05
C LEU A 9 -2.22 -13.51 -9.64
N ASN A 10 -0.98 -13.24 -9.22
CA ASN A 10 -0.04 -14.28 -8.85
C ASN A 10 0.06 -14.42 -7.34
N LEU A 11 -0.41 -15.55 -6.81
CA LEU A 11 -0.29 -15.92 -5.41
C LEU A 11 0.68 -17.10 -5.28
N GLU A 12 1.97 -16.81 -5.31
CA GLU A 12 3.02 -17.84 -5.28
C GLU A 12 2.98 -18.68 -4.00
N ILE A 13 3.11 -20.01 -4.13
CA ILE A 13 3.16 -20.95 -3.00
C ILE A 13 4.63 -21.21 -2.62
N PRO A 14 5.00 -21.19 -1.32
CA PRO A 14 4.12 -21.08 -0.15
C PRO A 14 3.93 -19.64 0.40
N GLY A 15 4.59 -18.64 -0.19
CA GLY A 15 4.74 -17.31 0.42
C GLY A 15 3.48 -16.44 0.43
N CYS A 16 2.60 -16.56 -0.56
CA CYS A 16 1.48 -15.65 -0.79
C CYS A 16 0.11 -16.19 -0.36
N MET A 17 0.04 -17.40 0.18
CA MET A 17 -1.22 -18.05 0.57
C MET A 17 -1.63 -17.74 2.02
N THR A 18 -1.46 -16.49 2.44
CA THR A 18 -1.95 -15.97 3.72
C THR A 18 -3.19 -15.10 3.50
N HIS A 19 -4.05 -14.97 4.52
CA HIS A 19 -5.24 -14.13 4.43
C HIS A 19 -4.90 -12.69 4.02
N HIS A 20 -3.91 -12.07 4.68
CA HIS A 20 -3.55 -10.69 4.42
C HIS A 20 -2.99 -10.47 3.01
N ILE A 21 -2.17 -11.38 2.49
CA ILE A 21 -1.63 -11.25 1.11
C ILE A 21 -2.76 -11.38 0.09
N ILE A 22 -3.65 -12.36 0.26
CA ILE A 22 -4.78 -12.53 -0.67
C ILE A 22 -5.65 -11.27 -0.70
N VAL A 23 -5.94 -10.67 0.46
CA VAL A 23 -6.75 -9.45 0.53
C VAL A 23 -6.01 -8.24 -0.03
N HIS A 24 -4.71 -8.09 0.24
CA HIS A 24 -3.84 -7.05 -0.34
C HIS A 24 -3.87 -7.10 -1.88
N GLU A 25 -3.68 -8.29 -2.45
CA GLU A 25 -3.66 -8.47 -3.90
C GLU A 25 -5.05 -8.24 -4.52
N LEU A 26 -6.14 -8.61 -3.82
CA LEU A 26 -7.50 -8.29 -4.26
C LEU A 26 -7.79 -6.78 -4.21
N MET A 27 -7.23 -6.03 -3.26
CA MET A 27 -7.33 -4.57 -3.23
C MET A 27 -6.69 -3.94 -4.47
N HIS A 28 -5.54 -4.47 -4.94
CA HIS A 28 -4.96 -4.04 -6.22
C HIS A 28 -5.86 -4.34 -7.41
N VAL A 29 -6.54 -5.50 -7.42
CA VAL A 29 -7.52 -5.83 -8.47
C VAL A 29 -8.70 -4.86 -8.47
N LEU A 30 -9.13 -4.38 -7.30
CA LEU A 30 -10.17 -3.36 -7.17
C LEU A 30 -9.71 -1.95 -7.61
N GLY A 31 -8.41 -1.75 -7.86
CA GLY A 31 -7.85 -0.50 -8.37
C GLY A 31 -7.16 0.37 -7.32
N PHE A 32 -6.90 -0.15 -6.13
CA PHE A 32 -6.18 0.58 -5.07
C PHE A 32 -4.66 0.39 -5.18
N TYR A 33 -3.90 1.42 -4.78
CA TYR A 33 -2.44 1.43 -4.78
C TYR A 33 -1.89 1.43 -3.36
N HIS A 34 -0.58 1.20 -3.22
CA HIS A 34 0.05 1.20 -1.90
C HIS A 34 -0.06 2.54 -1.19
N GLU A 35 -0.30 2.50 0.12
CA GLU A 35 -0.52 3.71 0.91
C GLU A 35 0.73 4.61 0.94
N HIS A 36 1.93 4.01 0.97
CA HIS A 36 3.20 4.75 1.03
C HIS A 36 3.56 5.47 -0.29
N VAL A 37 2.80 5.27 -1.38
CA VAL A 37 3.02 5.97 -2.66
C VAL A 37 2.01 7.08 -2.92
N ARG A 38 1.09 7.37 -1.98
CA ARG A 38 0.15 8.49 -2.09
C ARG A 38 0.85 9.82 -2.36
N ILE A 39 0.13 10.75 -2.99
CA ILE A 39 0.65 12.09 -3.32
C ILE A 39 1.04 12.88 -2.06
N ASP A 40 0.30 12.68 -0.98
CA ASP A 40 0.39 13.37 0.32
C ASP A 40 1.27 12.64 1.35
N ARG A 41 1.83 11.47 1.02
CA ARG A 41 2.57 10.60 1.96
C ARG A 41 3.71 11.29 2.72
N ASP A 42 4.32 12.33 2.15
CA ASP A 42 5.41 13.08 2.80
C ASP A 42 4.95 13.90 4.03
N PHE A 43 3.64 14.06 4.27
CA PHE A 43 3.11 14.60 5.53
C PHE A 43 3.07 13.57 6.66
N TYR A 44 3.16 12.28 6.33
CA TYR A 44 2.92 11.15 7.23
C TYR A 44 4.15 10.28 7.41
N ILE A 45 5.00 10.15 6.39
CA ILE A 45 6.21 9.35 6.44
C ILE A 45 7.41 10.09 5.84
N THR A 46 8.61 9.71 6.25
CA THR A 46 9.86 10.14 5.61
C THR A 46 10.54 8.94 4.96
N ILE A 47 10.83 9.03 3.65
CA ILE A 47 11.55 7.98 2.91
C ILE A 47 13.07 8.12 3.10
N HIS A 48 13.74 7.04 3.49
CA HIS A 48 15.19 6.91 3.60
C HIS A 48 15.78 6.30 2.32
N TRP A 49 15.94 7.13 1.29
CA TRP A 49 16.39 6.73 -0.05
C TRP A 49 17.76 6.05 -0.10
N GLU A 50 18.60 6.28 0.91
CA GLU A 50 19.90 5.65 1.13
C GLU A 50 19.78 4.19 1.59
N ASN A 51 18.67 3.83 2.24
CA ASN A 51 18.41 2.48 2.72
C ASN A 51 17.75 1.61 1.64
N ILE A 52 17.24 2.20 0.55
CA ILE A 52 16.56 1.50 -0.55
C ILE A 52 17.54 1.10 -1.66
N ALA A 53 17.53 -0.18 -2.06
CA ALA A 53 18.33 -0.65 -3.19
C ALA A 53 17.99 0.12 -4.48
N LYS A 54 19.01 0.53 -5.26
CA LYS A 54 18.83 1.36 -6.49
C LYS A 54 17.75 0.84 -7.45
N LYS A 55 17.66 -0.49 -7.62
CA LYS A 55 16.67 -1.15 -8.48
C LYS A 55 15.21 -1.02 -8.01
N ASN A 56 15.00 -0.73 -6.72
CA ASN A 56 13.68 -0.70 -6.09
C ASN A 56 13.19 0.73 -5.82
N LYS A 57 13.98 1.78 -6.10
CA LYS A 57 13.59 3.17 -5.79
C LYS A 57 12.28 3.59 -6.46
N ALA A 58 12.02 3.10 -7.67
CA ALA A 58 10.77 3.36 -8.38
C ALA A 58 9.52 2.88 -7.63
N LEU A 59 9.63 1.88 -6.75
CA LEU A 59 8.52 1.36 -5.92
C LEU A 59 8.11 2.30 -4.78
N PHE A 60 8.90 3.35 -4.53
CA PHE A 60 8.69 4.35 -3.48
C PHE A 60 8.43 5.75 -4.07
N GLU A 61 8.42 5.90 -5.39
CA GLU A 61 8.04 7.17 -6.01
C GLU A 61 6.55 7.42 -5.77
N LYS A 62 6.19 8.70 -5.60
CA LYS A 62 4.78 9.06 -5.43
C LYS A 62 4.02 8.86 -6.73
N LEU A 63 2.76 8.47 -6.61
CA LEU A 63 1.82 8.55 -7.72
C LEU A 63 1.63 10.01 -8.14
N THR A 64 1.35 10.21 -9.42
CA THR A 64 1.10 11.55 -9.99
C THR A 64 -0.38 11.82 -10.23
N ASP A 65 -1.17 10.77 -10.27
CA ASP A 65 -2.61 10.79 -10.54
C ASP A 65 -3.24 9.65 -9.74
N GLU A 66 -3.63 9.97 -8.51
CA GLU A 66 -4.28 9.07 -7.56
C GLU A 66 -5.41 9.82 -6.87
N GLU A 67 -6.51 9.12 -6.64
CA GLU A 67 -7.65 9.62 -5.90
C GLU A 67 -7.70 8.89 -4.56
N ASP A 68 -7.56 9.65 -3.47
CA ASP A 68 -7.65 9.13 -2.12
C ASP A 68 -9.10 9.00 -1.61
N PHE A 69 -10.04 9.37 -2.46
CA PHE A 69 -11.48 9.39 -2.18
C PHE A 69 -11.84 10.21 -0.93
N ASP A 70 -11.09 11.28 -0.60
CA ASP A 70 -11.27 12.10 0.61
C ASP A 70 -11.07 11.30 1.92
N VAL A 71 -10.28 10.23 1.86
CA VAL A 71 -9.92 9.39 3.01
C VAL A 71 -8.50 9.73 3.46
N GLU A 72 -8.35 9.96 4.77
CA GLU A 72 -7.06 10.27 5.40
C GLU A 72 -6.04 9.14 5.22
N TYR A 73 -4.75 9.48 5.39
CA TYR A 73 -3.66 8.52 5.30
C TYR A 73 -3.76 7.46 6.41
N ASP A 74 -3.62 6.20 6.03
CA ASP A 74 -3.84 5.08 6.91
C ASP A 74 -2.58 4.22 7.12
N TYR A 75 -1.90 4.42 8.25
CA TYR A 75 -0.75 3.59 8.61
C TYR A 75 -1.12 2.09 8.77
N ASP A 76 -2.38 1.80 9.12
CA ASP A 76 -2.88 0.44 9.34
C ASP A 76 -3.50 -0.18 8.07
N SER A 77 -3.43 0.52 6.92
CA SER A 77 -3.94 -0.02 5.66
C SER A 77 -3.24 -1.33 5.33
N ILE A 78 -4.02 -2.30 4.82
CA ILE A 78 -3.46 -3.54 4.30
C ILE A 78 -2.51 -3.30 3.11
N LEU A 79 -2.62 -2.14 2.47
CA LEU A 79 -1.80 -1.71 1.35
C LEU A 79 -0.55 -0.93 1.76
N HIS A 80 -0.31 -0.71 3.05
CA HIS A 80 0.92 -0.06 3.49
C HIS A 80 2.07 -1.08 3.55
N TYR A 81 3.22 -0.74 2.98
CA TYR A 81 4.44 -1.55 3.18
C TYR A 81 4.93 -1.54 4.62
N SER A 82 5.72 -2.55 4.99
CA SER A 82 6.47 -2.55 6.24
C SER A 82 7.67 -1.60 6.18
N PRO A 83 8.16 -1.07 7.32
CA PRO A 83 9.23 -0.07 7.34
C PRO A 83 10.57 -0.59 6.80
N ASP A 84 10.78 -1.90 6.75
CA ASP A 84 11.99 -2.55 6.27
C ASP A 84 11.90 -3.05 4.82
N ALA A 85 10.75 -2.86 4.17
CA ALA A 85 10.51 -3.31 2.80
C ALA A 85 11.61 -2.82 1.85
N PHE A 86 12.21 -3.74 1.10
CA PHE A 86 13.26 -3.48 0.11
C PHE A 86 14.54 -2.81 0.65
N SER A 87 14.80 -2.89 1.96
CA SER A 87 16.04 -2.42 2.56
C SER A 87 17.26 -3.13 1.99
N CYS A 88 18.33 -2.37 1.73
CA CYS A 88 19.62 -2.88 1.25
C CYS A 88 20.67 -3.05 2.36
N ASN A 89 20.38 -2.55 3.56
CA ASN A 89 21.33 -2.50 4.67
C ASN A 89 20.70 -2.93 6.01
N GLY A 90 19.45 -3.39 6.01
CA GLY A 90 18.71 -3.81 7.21
C GLY A 90 18.18 -2.66 8.07
N LEU A 91 18.36 -1.40 7.62
CA LEU A 91 17.75 -0.23 8.26
C LEU A 91 16.39 0.08 7.60
N PRO A 92 15.46 0.74 8.32
CA PRO A 92 14.16 1.11 7.77
C PRO A 92 14.29 1.95 6.49
N THR A 93 13.47 1.65 5.48
CA THR A 93 13.36 2.42 4.24
C THR A 93 12.45 3.63 4.38
N PHE A 94 11.65 3.71 5.45
CA PHE A 94 10.94 4.91 5.87
C PHE A 94 10.64 4.92 7.37
N SER A 95 10.30 6.11 7.89
CA SER A 95 9.86 6.32 9.28
C SER A 95 8.52 7.04 9.34
N SER A 96 7.67 6.68 10.30
CA SER A 96 6.43 7.39 10.62
C SER A 96 6.71 8.78 11.22
N LEU A 97 5.90 9.76 10.84
CA LEU A 97 5.82 11.08 11.47
C LEU A 97 4.68 11.16 12.49
N SER A 98 3.91 10.08 12.69
CA SER A 98 2.87 10.00 13.72
C SER A 98 3.49 10.23 15.11
N PRO A 99 2.95 11.16 15.92
CA PRO A 99 3.42 11.39 17.27
C PRO A 99 3.17 10.19 18.20
N ASP A 100 2.23 9.31 17.85
CA ASP A 100 1.87 8.14 18.63
C ASP A 100 2.77 6.92 18.33
N GLY A 101 3.66 7.05 17.34
CA GLY A 101 4.62 6.02 16.98
C GLY A 101 4.01 4.87 16.20
N ASP A 102 2.93 5.11 15.45
CA ASP A 102 2.25 4.08 14.64
C ASP A 102 3.24 3.43 13.66
N PHE A 103 3.24 2.10 13.67
CA PHE A 103 4.11 1.28 12.83
C PHE A 103 3.28 0.68 11.71
N ALA A 104 3.45 1.24 10.51
CA ALA A 104 2.75 0.77 9.35
C ALA A 104 3.19 -0.62 8.88
N GLY A 105 2.33 -1.31 8.12
CA GLY A 105 2.71 -2.47 7.31
C GLY A 105 2.71 -3.83 7.99
N TYR A 106 1.90 -4.00 9.04
CA TYR A 106 1.68 -5.30 9.72
C TYR A 106 0.19 -5.68 9.80
N ALA A 107 -0.64 -5.12 8.92
CA ALA A 107 -2.08 -5.35 8.91
C ALA A 107 -2.42 -6.78 8.48
N GLU A 108 -3.27 -7.46 9.27
CA GLU A 108 -3.78 -8.81 8.95
C GLU A 108 -5.15 -8.79 8.26
N HIS A 109 -5.84 -7.64 8.33
CA HIS A 109 -7.19 -7.41 7.84
C HIS A 109 -7.29 -6.00 7.22
N LEU A 110 -8.35 -5.75 6.46
CA LEU A 110 -8.69 -4.41 6.01
C LEU A 110 -8.93 -3.50 7.21
N SER A 111 -8.36 -2.30 7.18
CA SER A 111 -8.70 -1.25 8.13
C SER A 111 -10.12 -0.71 7.87
N GLU A 112 -10.64 0.10 8.79
CA GLU A 112 -11.89 0.82 8.55
C GLU A 112 -11.78 1.78 7.36
N LEU A 113 -10.60 2.37 7.14
CA LEU A 113 -10.35 3.31 6.06
C LEU A 113 -10.19 2.61 4.70
N ASP A 114 -9.61 1.40 4.65
CA ASP A 114 -9.62 0.55 3.45
C ASP A 114 -11.06 0.25 3.01
N VAL A 115 -11.92 -0.15 3.96
CA VAL A 115 -13.34 -0.43 3.70
C VAL A 115 -14.07 0.85 3.26
N LEU A 116 -13.74 2.00 3.83
CA LEU A 116 -14.31 3.28 3.44
C LEU A 116 -13.93 3.65 1.99
N LYS A 117 -12.66 3.49 1.61
CA LYS A 117 -12.17 3.70 0.23
C LYS A 117 -12.93 2.83 -0.77
N ILE A 118 -13.09 1.53 -0.48
CA ILE A 118 -13.91 0.61 -1.31
C ILE A 118 -15.34 1.14 -1.48
N ASN A 119 -16.00 1.50 -0.39
CA ASN A 119 -17.40 1.94 -0.44
C ASN A 119 -17.60 3.29 -1.13
N ARG A 120 -16.60 4.18 -1.11
CA ARG A 120 -16.63 5.47 -1.83
C ARG A 120 -16.39 5.28 -3.32
N MET A 121 -15.46 4.41 -3.71
CA MET A 121 -15.21 4.08 -5.11
C MET A 121 -16.37 3.29 -5.74
N TYR A 122 -16.97 2.37 -4.98
CA TYR A 122 -18.06 1.50 -5.41
C TYR A 122 -19.31 1.66 -4.53
N PRO A 123 -20.02 2.81 -4.62
CA PRO A 123 -21.21 3.06 -3.81
C PRO A 123 -22.32 2.07 -4.15
N ARG A 124 -23.10 1.68 -3.13
CA ARG A 124 -24.32 0.88 -3.35
C ARG A 124 -25.31 1.68 -4.19
N SER A 125 -25.85 1.03 -5.22
CA SER A 125 -26.90 1.54 -6.11
C SER A 125 -28.25 1.68 -5.40
#